data_AF-A0A7I8JLS9-F1
#
_entry.id   AF-A0A7I8JLS9-F1
#
_cell.length_a   1.000
_cell.length_b   1.000
_cell.length_c   1.000
_cell.angle_alpha   90.00
_cell.angle_beta   90.00
_cell.angle_gamma   90.00
#
_symmetry.space_group_name_H-M   'P 1'
#
loop_
_entity.id
_entity.type
_entity.pdbx_description
1 polymer ?
#
loop_
_entity_poly.entity_id
_entity_poly.type
_entity_poly.pdbx_seq_one_letter_code
_entity_poly.pdbx_strand_id
1 'polypeptide(L)'
;MDASKVSLLAATFILADLLPVALAATGTATFYNPPYVPSACYGNQNKGVMIAAASDAIWGNRAACGRKYRVTCTGVVVTIVDYCPPGCQGTIDLSRKAFSTIANLDAGKIQIRYNR
;
A
#
# COMPACT_ATOMS: atom_id res chain seq x y z
N MET A 1 -11.87 21.60 64.33
CA MET A 1 -10.58 20.94 64.02
C MET A 1 -10.38 21.04 62.53
N ASP A 2 -9.27 21.66 62.17
CA ASP A 2 -9.08 22.49 60.98
C ASP A 2 -9.15 21.77 59.63
N ALA A 3 -9.80 22.44 58.70
CA ALA A 3 -9.76 22.17 57.27
C ALA A 3 -8.48 22.78 56.67
N SER A 4 -7.37 22.05 56.73
CA SER A 4 -6.14 22.40 56.01
C SER A 4 -6.07 21.66 54.68
N LYS A 5 -6.21 22.46 53.62
CA LYS A 5 -6.03 22.16 52.21
C LYS A 5 -4.69 21.48 51.94
N VAL A 6 -4.69 20.30 51.31
CA VAL A 6 -3.62 19.90 50.39
C VAL A 6 -4.31 19.30 49.17
N SER A 7 -4.40 20.14 48.14
CA SER A 7 -4.90 19.79 46.82
C SER A 7 -3.92 18.82 46.17
N LEU A 8 -4.23 17.53 46.17
CA LEU A 8 -3.44 16.54 45.45
C LEU A 8 -3.81 16.61 43.96
N LEU A 9 -3.10 17.46 43.22
CA LEU A 9 -3.09 17.46 41.76
C LEU A 9 -2.68 16.06 41.31
N ALA A 10 -3.64 15.27 40.83
CA ALA A 10 -3.37 14.01 40.15
C ALA A 10 -2.57 14.33 38.87
N ALA A 11 -1.25 14.20 38.94
CA ALA A 11 -0.38 14.29 37.78
C ALA A 11 -0.65 13.09 36.86
N THR A 12 -1.65 13.21 35.99
CA THR A 12 -1.88 12.27 34.90
C THR A 12 -0.69 12.37 33.95
N PHE A 13 0.29 11.48 34.09
CA PHE A 13 1.29 11.22 33.06
C PHE A 13 0.54 10.75 31.81
N ILE A 14 0.22 11.67 30.90
CA ILE A 14 -0.19 11.29 29.54
C ILE A 14 1.05 10.71 28.89
N LEU A 15 1.18 9.38 28.97
CA LEU A 15 2.08 8.64 28.09
C LEU A 15 1.50 8.83 26.69
N ALA A 16 1.95 9.85 25.98
CA ALA A 16 1.62 10.03 24.58
C ALA A 16 2.24 8.84 23.85
N ASP A 17 1.43 7.82 23.62
CA ASP A 17 1.81 6.63 22.85
C ASP A 17 2.34 7.11 21.49
N LEU A 18 3.67 7.10 21.34
CA LEU A 18 4.32 7.24 20.04
C LEU A 18 3.97 5.98 19.26
N LEU A 19 2.83 6.00 18.58
CA LEU A 19 2.51 4.99 17.59
C LEU A 19 3.62 5.06 16.53
N PRO A 20 4.36 3.97 16.29
CA PRO A 20 5.37 3.95 15.25
C PRO A 20 4.66 4.20 13.92
N VAL A 21 4.96 5.35 13.31
CA VAL A 21 4.51 5.65 11.95
C VAL A 21 5.26 4.68 11.05
N ALA A 22 4.59 3.64 10.58
CA ALA A 22 5.15 2.72 9.60
C ALA A 22 5.36 3.50 8.31
N LEU A 23 6.62 3.88 8.04
CA LEU A 23 6.99 4.46 6.75
C LEU A 23 6.78 3.40 5.66
N ALA A 24 5.74 3.58 4.84
CA ALA A 24 5.55 2.74 3.67
C ALA A 24 6.64 3.09 2.64
N ALA A 25 7.52 2.13 2.34
CA ALA A 25 8.47 2.29 1.25
C ALA A 25 7.68 2.38 -0.07
N THR A 26 7.93 3.43 -0.86
CA THR A 26 7.34 3.58 -2.19
C THR A 26 8.13 2.76 -3.19
N GLY A 27 7.41 2.05 -4.06
CA GLY A 27 7.99 1.27 -5.15
C GLY A 27 6.92 0.95 -6.19
N THR A 28 7.35 0.38 -7.30
CA THR A 28 6.45 -0.14 -8.33
C THR A 28 6.27 -1.64 -8.14
N ALA A 29 5.10 -2.14 -8.55
CA ALA A 29 4.82 -3.56 -8.61
C ALA A 29 4.36 -3.92 -10.02
N THR A 30 4.82 -5.08 -10.50
CA THR A 30 4.34 -5.73 -11.72
C THR A 30 3.84 -7.14 -11.37
N PHE A 31 3.42 -7.91 -12.37
CA PHE A 31 3.08 -9.31 -12.20
C PHE A 31 3.94 -10.19 -13.11
N TYR A 32 4.00 -11.48 -12.80
CA TYR A 32 4.58 -12.51 -13.66
C TYR A 32 3.60 -13.69 -13.73
N ASN A 33 3.66 -14.45 -14.82
CA ASN A 33 2.72 -15.53 -15.10
C ASN A 33 3.27 -16.89 -14.63
N PRO A 34 2.39 -17.89 -14.39
CA PRO A 34 2.84 -19.26 -14.14
C PRO A 34 3.62 -19.83 -15.35
N PRO A 35 4.47 -20.85 -15.13
CA PRO A 35 4.65 -21.60 -13.88
C PRO A 35 5.42 -20.82 -12.81
N TYR A 36 5.00 -20.96 -11.54
CA TYR A 36 5.61 -20.28 -10.39
C TYR A 36 6.75 -21.06 -9.72
N VAL A 37 7.10 -22.23 -10.28
CA VAL A 37 8.20 -23.07 -9.86
C VAL A 37 9.15 -23.32 -11.06
N PRO A 38 10.46 -23.45 -10.83
CA PRO A 38 11.15 -23.29 -9.55
C PRO A 38 11.22 -21.83 -9.08
N SER A 39 11.20 -21.62 -7.76
CA SER A 39 11.45 -20.31 -7.16
C SER A 39 12.88 -20.23 -6.59
N ALA A 40 13.47 -19.03 -6.60
CA ALA A 40 14.82 -18.82 -6.05
C ALA A 40 14.95 -19.14 -4.54
N CYS A 41 13.84 -19.05 -3.78
CA CYS A 41 13.81 -19.36 -2.35
C CYS A 41 13.62 -20.86 -2.06
N TYR A 42 12.80 -21.58 -2.85
CA TYR A 42 12.32 -22.91 -2.46
C TYR A 42 12.44 -23.98 -3.56
N GLY A 43 13.10 -23.67 -4.68
CA GLY A 43 13.21 -24.58 -5.82
C GLY A 43 11.83 -24.99 -6.33
N ASN A 44 11.60 -26.30 -6.51
CA ASN A 44 10.37 -26.86 -7.06
C ASN A 44 9.17 -26.92 -6.09
N GLN A 45 9.29 -26.37 -4.87
CA GLN A 45 8.16 -26.36 -3.93
C GLN A 45 7.09 -25.36 -4.35
N ASN A 46 5.85 -25.82 -4.54
CA ASN A 46 4.69 -24.95 -4.79
C ASN A 46 4.29 -24.20 -3.50
N LYS A 47 4.31 -22.86 -3.54
CA LYS A 47 3.90 -21.98 -2.42
C LYS A 47 2.52 -21.31 -2.65
N GLY A 48 1.75 -21.79 -3.61
CA GLY A 48 0.45 -21.24 -3.99
C GLY A 48 0.56 -20.07 -4.97
N VAL A 49 -0.50 -19.26 -5.04
CA VAL A 49 -0.63 -18.16 -6.02
C VAL A 49 -0.53 -16.76 -5.41
N MET A 50 -0.67 -16.63 -4.07
CA MET A 50 -0.47 -15.37 -3.35
C MET A 50 1.00 -15.19 -2.99
N ILE A 51 1.83 -15.02 -4.02
CA ILE A 51 3.29 -14.98 -3.95
C ILE A 51 3.83 -13.74 -4.70
N ALA A 52 5.09 -13.38 -4.45
CA ALA A 52 5.77 -12.27 -5.13
C ALA A 52 7.26 -12.56 -5.30
N ALA A 53 7.88 -11.97 -6.32
CA ALA A 53 9.32 -11.94 -6.50
C ALA A 53 9.89 -10.62 -5.94
N ALA A 54 10.98 -10.69 -5.18
CA ALA A 54 11.65 -9.52 -4.62
C ALA A 54 12.72 -9.00 -5.59
N SER A 55 12.81 -7.68 -5.78
CA SER A 55 13.93 -7.02 -6.45
C SER A 55 15.15 -6.91 -5.53
N ASP A 56 16.31 -6.50 -6.06
CA ASP A 56 17.56 -6.35 -5.29
C ASP A 56 17.43 -5.45 -4.06
N ALA A 57 16.55 -4.44 -4.11
CA ALA A 57 16.25 -3.54 -3.00
C ALA A 57 15.71 -4.27 -1.76
N ILE A 58 15.10 -5.45 -1.93
CA ILE A 58 14.51 -6.25 -0.85
C ILE A 58 15.20 -7.60 -0.71
N TRP A 59 15.69 -8.20 -1.80
CA TRP A 59 16.15 -9.58 -1.91
C TRP A 59 17.12 -10.00 -0.81
N GLY A 60 18.14 -9.17 -0.55
CA GLY A 60 19.10 -9.38 0.54
C GLY A 60 19.80 -10.74 0.50
N ASN A 61 20.18 -11.23 -0.69
CA ASN A 61 20.76 -12.56 -0.88
C ASN A 61 19.95 -13.68 -0.20
N ARG A 62 18.66 -13.79 -0.54
CA ARG A 62 17.66 -14.71 0.06
C ARG A 62 17.22 -14.39 1.49
N ALA A 63 17.75 -13.35 2.15
CA ALA A 63 17.25 -12.95 3.47
C ALA A 63 15.76 -12.53 3.46
N ALA A 64 15.22 -12.16 2.29
CA ALA A 64 13.80 -11.86 2.15
C ALA A 64 12.87 -13.08 2.13
N CYS A 65 13.40 -14.29 1.89
CA CYS A 65 12.59 -15.49 1.71
C CYS A 65 11.70 -15.73 2.94
N GLY A 66 10.38 -15.91 2.70
CA GLY A 66 9.39 -16.19 3.75
C GLY A 66 8.81 -14.96 4.45
N ARG A 67 9.37 -13.76 4.25
CA ARG A 67 8.77 -12.52 4.75
C ARG A 67 7.45 -12.22 4.01
N LYS A 68 6.45 -11.76 4.75
CA LYS A 68 5.14 -11.36 4.20
C LYS A 68 5.07 -9.84 4.12
N TYR A 69 4.56 -9.35 2.99
CA TYR A 69 4.35 -7.93 2.74
C TYR A 69 2.86 -7.65 2.58
N ARG A 70 2.37 -6.59 3.23
CA ARG A 70 1.10 -5.97 2.87
C ARG A 70 1.38 -4.97 1.77
N VAL A 71 0.94 -5.28 0.55
CA VAL A 71 1.04 -4.35 -0.59
C VAL A 71 -0.21 -3.48 -0.62
N THR A 72 -0.03 -2.16 -0.73
CA THR A 72 -1.12 -1.18 -0.88
C THR A 72 -0.75 -0.26 -2.03
N CYS A 73 -1.68 -0.01 -2.95
CA CYS A 73 -1.45 0.95 -4.04
C CYS A 73 -1.74 2.36 -3.52
N THR A 74 -0.90 3.32 -3.90
CA THR A 74 -1.17 4.74 -3.69
C THR A 74 -2.30 5.20 -4.61
N GLY A 75 -3.22 6.00 -4.08
CA GLY A 75 -4.19 6.72 -4.92
C GLY A 75 -3.55 7.92 -5.62
N VAL A 76 -4.30 8.56 -6.52
CA VAL A 76 -3.96 9.86 -7.11
C VAL A 76 -5.03 10.89 -6.76
N VAL A 77 -4.57 12.12 -6.53
CA VAL A 77 -5.46 13.28 -6.44
C VAL A 77 -5.48 13.94 -7.82
N VAL A 78 -6.67 14.18 -8.36
CA VAL A 78 -6.87 14.77 -9.69
C VAL A 78 -7.92 15.87 -9.63
N THR A 79 -7.82 16.83 -10.54
CA THR A 79 -8.85 17.86 -10.76
C THR A 79 -9.73 17.43 -11.93
N ILE A 80 -11.04 17.50 -11.78
CA ILE A 80 -11.98 17.31 -12.89
C ILE A 80 -11.97 18.57 -13.75
N VAL A 81 -11.47 18.46 -14.97
CA VAL A 81 -11.33 19.59 -15.92
C VAL A 81 -12.08 19.38 -17.24
N ASP A 82 -12.70 18.21 -17.43
CA ASP A 82 -13.40 17.86 -18.67
C ASP A 82 -14.62 16.97 -18.37
N TYR A 83 -15.56 16.92 -19.32
CA TYR A 83 -16.77 16.10 -19.27
C TYR A 83 -16.63 14.88 -20.18
N CYS A 84 -16.72 13.68 -19.59
CA CYS A 84 -16.79 12.45 -20.37
C CYS A 84 -18.27 12.08 -20.66
N PRO A 85 -18.72 12.08 -21.93
CA PRO A 85 -20.13 11.86 -22.29
C PRO A 85 -20.59 10.40 -22.10
N PRO A 86 -21.89 10.10 -22.25
CA PRO A 86 -22.40 8.73 -22.21
C PRO A 86 -21.65 7.82 -23.19
N GLY A 87 -21.22 6.64 -22.72
CA GLY A 87 -20.34 5.75 -23.46
C GLY A 87 -18.85 5.85 -23.07
N CYS A 88 -18.52 6.75 -22.14
CA CYS A 88 -17.20 6.80 -21.51
C CYS A 88 -16.82 5.44 -20.91
N GLN A 89 -15.55 5.06 -21.06
CA GLN A 89 -15.06 3.75 -20.62
C GLN A 89 -14.88 3.65 -19.08
N GLY A 90 -15.02 4.74 -18.34
CA GLY A 90 -14.85 4.78 -16.88
C GLY A 90 -15.75 5.78 -16.16
N THR A 91 -15.86 5.65 -14.83
CA THR A 91 -16.59 6.61 -13.97
C THR A 91 -15.82 7.92 -13.80
N ILE A 92 -14.49 7.87 -13.79
CA ILE A 92 -13.58 9.03 -13.87
C ILE A 92 -12.56 8.67 -14.95
N ASP A 93 -12.53 9.43 -16.06
CA ASP A 93 -11.56 9.21 -17.14
C ASP A 93 -10.25 9.94 -16.81
N LEU A 94 -9.30 9.18 -16.30
CA LEU A 94 -8.03 9.73 -15.83
C LEU A 94 -7.12 10.06 -17.01
N SER A 95 -6.39 11.17 -16.91
CA SER A 95 -5.28 11.42 -17.84
C SER A 95 -4.28 10.26 -17.81
N ARG A 96 -3.60 10.00 -18.92
CA ARG A 96 -2.62 8.90 -19.05
C ARG A 96 -1.59 8.87 -17.90
N LYS A 97 -1.15 10.04 -17.42
CA LYS A 97 -0.20 10.17 -16.31
C LYS A 97 -0.81 9.81 -14.95
N ALA A 98 -2.05 10.23 -14.71
CA ALA A 98 -2.77 9.88 -13.48
C ALA A 98 -3.06 8.38 -13.43
N PHE A 99 -3.52 7.79 -14.55
CA PHE A 99 -3.77 6.34 -14.65
C PHE A 99 -2.48 5.54 -14.41
N SER A 100 -1.36 5.91 -15.05
CA SER A 100 -0.09 5.18 -14.91
C SER A 100 0.56 5.27 -13.52
N THR A 101 0.08 6.17 -12.67
CA THR A 101 0.54 6.28 -11.27
C THR A 101 -0.13 5.23 -10.39
N ILE A 102 -1.32 4.74 -10.76
CA ILE A 102 -2.11 3.78 -9.95
C ILE A 102 -2.28 2.41 -10.60
N ALA A 103 -1.95 2.26 -11.89
CA ALA A 103 -2.01 0.99 -12.61
C ALA A 103 -1.08 0.93 -13.83
N ASN A 104 -0.79 -0.29 -14.30
CA ASN A 104 -0.17 -0.49 -15.62
C ASN A 104 -1.15 -0.06 -16.72
N LEU A 105 -0.69 0.72 -17.70
CA LEU A 105 -1.48 1.17 -18.85
C LEU A 105 -2.14 0.02 -19.63
N ASP A 106 -1.49 -1.15 -19.70
CA ASP A 106 -2.03 -2.33 -20.39
C ASP A 106 -3.30 -2.88 -19.74
N ALA A 107 -3.58 -2.53 -18.48
CA ALA A 107 -4.83 -2.90 -17.84
C ALA A 107 -6.04 -2.28 -18.55
N GLY A 108 -5.87 -1.11 -19.17
CA GLY A 108 -6.91 -0.36 -19.89
C GLY A 108 -8.00 0.23 -18.99
N LYS A 109 -8.55 -0.57 -18.07
CA LYS A 109 -9.59 -0.21 -17.12
C LYS A 109 -9.35 -0.94 -15.80
N ILE A 110 -9.41 -0.19 -14.70
CA ILE A 110 -9.28 -0.71 -13.34
C ILE A 110 -10.51 -0.33 -12.51
N GLN A 111 -10.82 -1.13 -11.49
CA GLN A 111 -11.77 -0.71 -10.46
C GLN A 111 -11.09 0.30 -9.54
N ILE A 112 -11.77 1.41 -9.27
CA ILE A 112 -11.30 2.44 -8.35
C ILE A 112 -12.31 2.65 -7.22
N ARG A 113 -11.80 3.07 -6.07
CA ARG A 113 -12.60 3.71 -5.01
C ARG A 113 -12.19 5.18 -4.97
N TYR A 114 -13.16 6.07 -4.86
CA TYR A 114 -12.93 7.51 -4.84
C TYR A 114 -13.80 8.17 -3.77
N ASN A 115 -13.29 9.25 -3.21
CA ASN A 115 -13.98 10.15 -2.29
C ASN A 115 -13.64 11.60 -2.68
N ARG A 116 -14.45 12.54 -2.21
CA ARG A 116 -14.18 13.98 -2.32
C ARG A 116 -13.62 14.50 -1.00
#